data_AF-A0A2V3IDD9-F1
#
_entry.id   AF-A0A2V3IDD9-F1
#
_cell.length_a   1.000
_cell.length_b   1.000
_cell.length_c   1.000
_cell.angle_alpha   90.00
_cell.angle_beta   90.00
_cell.angle_gamma   90.00
#
_symmetry.space_group_name_H-M   'P 1'
#
loop_
_entity.id
_entity.type
_entity.pdbx_description
1 polymer ?
#
loop_
_entity_poly.entity_id
_entity_poly.type
_entity_poly.pdbx_seq_one_letter_code
_entity_poly.pdbx_strand_id
1 'polypeptide(L)'
;MTLRRHSPTKHEDTSPPQPVPNPRKRPASMISPKQQPSELEMLILPEPAVYGAHLSNPPSPSCKRLRATDSDASSSVKDMDEAEHFSPDSVPALVHQLHNLLNYVARKPSLHHASASFLRDSLRTLLLQNEKAAVDSLTAVSRAHKAGVAAGVCERQQLFGLLPDEITKHIFSFLDGPNLAICREVCSKWNAFASCEKQWKTLVTRKWRSLETDVDAWKLIDSSVDVNAPNRWRMIYPKASAIPKWRCRLQKTGRFMCNLVAHQIRGAPIGDAGLPDVLVVERRFNLQHLQAFVMSEASVLYFEPESEQDRGGYEDFIEYLIKRTRAGLALDDQQRFIFIPPCEYTRTHVKYEGRSLLGVVQMAYPP
;
A
#
# COMPACT_ATOMS: atom_id res chain seq x y z
N MET A 1 72.15 45.54 22.53
CA MET A 1 72.97 44.43 21.99
C MET A 1 72.84 44.42 20.48
N THR A 2 73.96 44.20 19.77
CA THR A 2 74.13 43.71 18.38
C THR A 2 72.99 43.96 17.36
N LEU A 3 73.08 44.89 16.39
CA LEU A 3 73.92 44.98 15.16
C LEU A 3 73.64 43.96 14.03
N ARG A 4 73.59 44.51 12.79
CA ARG A 4 73.82 43.89 11.46
C ARG A 4 72.70 43.01 10.86
N ARG A 5 72.53 42.88 9.53
CA ARG A 5 72.84 43.69 8.31
C ARG A 5 72.31 42.90 7.06
N HIS A 6 72.30 43.55 5.89
CA HIS A 6 72.43 42.98 4.52
C HIS A 6 71.23 42.27 3.83
N SER A 7 70.72 42.93 2.77
CA SER A 7 70.27 42.38 1.46
C SER A 7 71.46 41.80 0.65
N PRO A 8 71.38 41.36 -0.64
CA PRO A 8 70.27 41.27 -1.63
C PRO A 8 70.27 39.99 -2.55
N THR A 9 69.63 40.04 -3.74
CA THR A 9 69.94 39.29 -5.02
C THR A 9 69.69 37.75 -5.08
N LYS A 10 69.46 37.05 -6.22
CA LYS A 10 68.97 37.32 -7.62
C LYS A 10 68.68 35.96 -8.33
N HIS A 11 68.30 35.98 -9.61
CA HIS A 11 68.16 34.88 -10.61
C HIS A 11 66.86 34.07 -10.52
N GLU A 12 66.08 33.79 -11.58
CA GLU A 12 66.23 33.60 -13.05
C GLU A 12 66.02 32.14 -13.48
N ASP A 13 65.13 32.01 -14.47
CA ASP A 13 64.82 30.89 -15.37
C ASP A 13 65.53 29.54 -15.24
N THR A 14 64.72 28.46 -15.24
CA THR A 14 64.95 27.35 -16.17
C THR A 14 63.68 26.52 -16.44
N SER A 15 63.44 26.21 -17.72
CA SER A 15 62.40 25.31 -18.26
C SER A 15 62.86 24.79 -19.64
N PRO A 16 62.24 23.74 -20.23
CA PRO A 16 61.43 22.65 -19.67
C PRO A 16 62.27 21.33 -19.72
N PRO A 17 62.15 20.31 -20.62
CA PRO A 17 61.13 19.91 -21.61
C PRO A 17 60.32 18.65 -21.20
N GLN A 18 59.39 18.20 -22.06
CA GLN A 18 58.64 16.93 -21.94
C GLN A 18 59.22 15.81 -22.84
N PRO A 19 58.95 14.52 -22.53
CA PRO A 19 59.12 13.41 -23.48
C PRO A 19 57.82 13.10 -24.27
N VAL A 20 57.98 12.90 -25.58
CA VAL A 20 56.91 12.54 -26.53
C VAL A 20 56.76 11.00 -26.65
N PRO A 21 55.54 10.43 -26.68
CA PRO A 21 55.34 9.01 -26.99
C PRO A 21 55.35 8.74 -28.51
N ASN A 22 56.03 7.68 -28.92
CA ASN A 22 56.33 7.36 -30.32
C ASN A 22 55.39 6.25 -30.85
N PRO A 23 54.69 6.42 -32.00
CA PRO A 23 53.73 5.43 -32.49
C PRO A 23 54.38 4.40 -33.43
N ARG A 24 54.17 3.10 -33.19
CA ARG A 24 54.49 2.05 -34.18
C ARG A 24 53.37 1.02 -34.36
N LYS A 25 52.97 0.89 -35.63
CA LYS A 25 52.01 -0.07 -36.21
C LYS A 25 52.51 -1.52 -36.08
N ARG A 26 51.59 -2.49 -36.01
CA ARG A 26 51.36 -3.51 -37.08
C ARG A 26 50.09 -4.36 -36.84
N PRO A 27 49.54 -5.03 -37.88
CA PRO A 27 48.25 -5.72 -37.83
C PRO A 27 48.33 -7.26 -37.90
N ALA A 28 47.25 -7.93 -37.49
CA ALA A 28 46.85 -9.32 -37.82
C ALA A 28 45.35 -9.45 -37.42
N SER A 29 44.38 -9.55 -38.33
CA SER A 29 43.99 -10.69 -39.20
C SER A 29 43.22 -11.80 -38.48
N MET A 30 41.97 -12.01 -38.91
CA MET A 30 41.17 -13.25 -38.86
C MET A 30 40.84 -13.92 -37.52
N ILE A 31 39.53 -14.05 -37.25
CA ILE A 31 38.86 -15.32 -36.92
C ILE A 31 37.39 -15.21 -37.39
N SER A 32 36.86 -16.28 -37.98
CA SER A 32 35.48 -16.40 -38.47
C SER A 32 34.49 -16.90 -37.39
N PRO A 33 33.16 -16.74 -37.56
CA PRO A 33 32.20 -17.01 -36.50
C PRO A 33 31.93 -18.51 -36.29
N LYS A 34 31.66 -18.88 -35.03
CA LYS A 34 31.00 -20.14 -34.65
C LYS A 34 29.56 -19.82 -34.25
N GLN A 35 28.60 -20.27 -35.06
CA GLN A 35 27.77 -21.46 -34.82
C GLN A 35 26.72 -21.28 -33.70
N GLN A 36 25.46 -21.16 -34.12
CA GLN A 36 24.28 -21.42 -33.30
C GLN A 36 24.24 -22.89 -32.87
N PRO A 37 23.62 -23.20 -31.71
CA PRO A 37 22.89 -24.44 -31.49
C PRO A 37 21.40 -24.25 -31.79
N SER A 38 20.82 -25.31 -32.34
CA SER A 38 19.44 -25.51 -32.75
C SER A 38 18.39 -25.39 -31.64
N GLU A 39 17.15 -25.11 -32.07
CA GLU A 39 15.90 -25.38 -31.33
C GLU A 39 15.65 -26.88 -31.09
N LEU A 40 14.54 -27.15 -30.38
CA LEU A 40 13.86 -28.44 -30.14
C LEU A 40 14.54 -29.42 -29.16
N GLU A 41 13.96 -29.53 -27.96
CA GLU A 41 13.13 -30.71 -27.65
C GLU A 41 12.08 -30.43 -26.54
N MET A 42 10.83 -30.71 -26.90
CA MET A 42 9.76 -31.41 -26.15
C MET A 42 9.78 -31.38 -24.61
N LEU A 43 8.78 -30.74 -23.97
CA LEU A 43 7.51 -31.37 -23.55
C LEU A 43 7.68 -32.63 -22.67
N ILE A 44 7.45 -32.47 -21.36
CA ILE A 44 6.59 -33.32 -20.50
C ILE A 44 6.19 -32.47 -19.29
N LEU A 45 4.88 -32.30 -19.07
CA LEU A 45 4.30 -31.77 -17.84
C LEU A 45 3.54 -32.92 -17.16
N PRO A 46 3.81 -33.25 -15.88
CA PRO A 46 2.93 -34.12 -15.11
C PRO A 46 1.74 -33.34 -14.53
N GLU A 47 0.55 -33.94 -14.58
CA GLU A 47 -0.68 -33.39 -14.00
C GLU A 47 -0.64 -33.30 -12.47
N PRO A 48 -1.36 -32.33 -11.84
CA PRO A 48 -1.49 -32.28 -10.39
C PRO A 48 -2.49 -33.32 -9.87
N ALA A 49 -2.08 -34.09 -8.85
CA ALA A 49 -2.92 -35.08 -8.21
C ALA A 49 -4.13 -34.47 -7.48
N VAL A 50 -5.30 -35.08 -7.67
CA VAL A 50 -6.56 -34.72 -6.99
C VAL A 50 -6.52 -35.16 -5.53
N TYR A 51 -6.43 -34.22 -4.59
CA TYR A 51 -6.64 -34.50 -3.17
C TYR A 51 -8.11 -34.36 -2.79
N GLY A 52 -8.73 -35.47 -2.41
CA GLY A 52 -10.12 -35.52 -1.93
C GLY A 52 -10.27 -34.92 -0.53
N ALA A 53 -11.20 -33.98 -0.37
CA ALA A 53 -11.53 -33.38 0.92
C ALA A 53 -12.56 -34.23 1.68
N HIS A 54 -12.13 -34.91 2.74
CA HIS A 54 -13.05 -35.49 3.74
C HIS A 54 -13.51 -34.38 4.70
N LEU A 55 -14.75 -33.92 4.57
CA LEU A 55 -15.40 -33.05 5.53
C LEU A 55 -16.06 -33.87 6.65
N SER A 56 -15.46 -33.86 7.84
CA SER A 56 -16.07 -34.37 9.07
C SER A 56 -16.76 -33.22 9.83
N ASN A 57 -18.08 -33.34 10.03
CA ASN A 57 -18.87 -32.35 10.76
C ASN A 57 -18.48 -32.31 12.25
N PRO A 58 -18.29 -31.11 12.86
CA PRO A 58 -18.26 -30.97 14.31
C PRO A 58 -19.69 -31.03 14.90
N PRO A 59 -19.87 -31.59 16.12
CA PRO A 59 -21.20 -31.76 16.72
C PRO A 59 -21.76 -30.47 17.34
N SER A 60 -23.09 -30.31 17.24
CA SER A 60 -23.85 -29.19 17.81
C SER A 60 -23.78 -29.13 19.34
N PRO A 61 -23.61 -27.94 19.96
CA PRO A 61 -23.68 -27.79 21.41
C PRO A 61 -25.13 -27.94 21.92
N SER A 62 -25.29 -28.68 23.01
CA SER A 62 -26.59 -28.99 23.63
C SER A 62 -27.19 -27.79 24.34
N CYS A 63 -28.38 -27.37 23.90
CA CYS A 63 -29.13 -26.29 24.54
C CYS A 63 -29.71 -26.78 25.88
N LYS A 64 -29.30 -26.16 26.99
CA LYS A 64 -29.74 -26.56 28.34
C LYS A 64 -31.15 -26.07 28.64
N ARG A 65 -32.03 -27.04 28.90
CA ARG A 65 -33.41 -26.87 29.41
C ARG A 65 -33.39 -26.07 30.72
N LEU A 66 -34.03 -24.90 30.75
CA LEU A 66 -34.42 -24.22 31.99
C LEU A 66 -35.93 -24.30 32.18
N ARG A 67 -36.36 -24.41 33.45
CA ARG A 67 -37.76 -24.65 33.85
C ARG A 67 -38.58 -23.37 33.82
N ALA A 68 -39.89 -23.56 33.66
CA ALA A 68 -40.89 -22.52 33.80
C ALA A 68 -40.95 -21.95 35.23
N THR A 69 -41.37 -20.69 35.31
CA THR A 69 -42.07 -20.10 36.44
C THR A 69 -43.25 -19.32 35.86
N ASP A 70 -44.46 -19.76 36.17
CA ASP A 70 -45.69 -19.08 35.77
C ASP A 70 -45.84 -17.75 36.50
N SER A 71 -46.31 -16.72 35.78
CA SER A 71 -46.80 -15.47 36.36
C SER A 71 -47.90 -14.92 35.47
N ASP A 72 -49.16 -15.14 35.85
CA ASP A 72 -50.32 -14.56 35.17
C ASP A 72 -50.27 -13.03 35.18
N ALA A 73 -50.24 -12.42 34.00
CA ALA A 73 -50.49 -11.00 33.81
C ALA A 73 -51.34 -10.81 32.54
N SER A 74 -52.66 -10.77 32.75
CA SER A 74 -53.65 -10.47 31.71
C SER A 74 -53.38 -9.11 31.06
N SER A 75 -52.72 -9.13 29.90
CA SER A 75 -52.57 -7.97 29.03
C SER A 75 -53.48 -8.15 27.82
N SER A 76 -54.46 -7.26 27.70
CA SER A 76 -55.47 -7.28 26.64
C SER A 76 -54.86 -6.92 25.29
N VAL A 77 -54.51 -7.94 24.51
CA VAL A 77 -54.06 -7.77 23.12
C VAL A 77 -55.24 -7.34 22.26
N LYS A 78 -55.39 -6.02 22.11
CA LYS A 78 -56.06 -5.43 20.94
C LYS A 78 -55.02 -5.26 19.84
N ASP A 79 -54.70 -6.35 19.17
CA ASP A 79 -54.10 -6.27 17.83
C ASP A 79 -55.14 -5.61 16.92
N MET A 80 -54.95 -4.32 16.67
CA MET A 80 -55.57 -3.63 15.55
C MET A 80 -54.51 -3.49 14.46
N ASP A 81 -54.89 -3.84 13.23
CA ASP A 81 -54.08 -3.69 12.03
C ASP A 81 -53.78 -2.20 11.71
N GLU A 82 -52.93 -1.53 12.50
CA GLU A 82 -52.18 -0.39 12.00
C GLU A 82 -51.16 -0.92 11.00
N ALA A 83 -51.53 -0.88 9.72
CA ALA A 83 -50.64 -1.19 8.62
C ALA A 83 -49.46 -0.22 8.64
N GLU A 84 -48.34 -0.62 9.27
CA GLU A 84 -47.11 0.19 9.38
C GLU A 84 -46.76 0.77 8.01
N HIS A 85 -46.91 2.10 7.88
CA HIS A 85 -46.65 2.81 6.63
C HIS A 85 -45.14 2.96 6.43
N PHE A 86 -44.52 1.84 6.03
CA PHE A 86 -43.13 1.80 5.63
C PHE A 86 -42.87 2.77 4.49
N SER A 87 -41.80 3.57 4.61
CA SER A 87 -41.30 4.35 3.48
C SER A 87 -41.03 3.42 2.28
N PRO A 88 -41.38 3.81 1.04
CA PRO A 88 -41.24 2.94 -0.13
C PRO A 88 -39.79 2.47 -0.37
N ASP A 89 -38.81 3.25 0.07
CA ASP A 89 -37.36 2.96 -0.01
C ASP A 89 -36.79 2.31 1.29
N SER A 90 -37.65 1.75 2.14
CA SER A 90 -37.21 1.12 3.39
C SER A 90 -36.93 -0.37 3.24
N VAL A 91 -36.01 -0.90 4.05
CA VAL A 91 -35.68 -2.34 4.08
C VAL A 91 -36.92 -3.22 4.38
N PRO A 92 -37.84 -2.88 5.30
CA PRO A 92 -39.07 -3.63 5.48
C PRO A 92 -39.98 -3.64 4.23
N ALA A 93 -40.11 -2.51 3.53
CA ALA A 93 -40.87 -2.44 2.28
C ALA A 93 -40.24 -3.32 1.17
N LEU A 94 -38.92 -3.27 1.02
CA LEU A 94 -38.15 -4.13 0.10
C LEU A 94 -38.38 -5.62 0.40
N VAL A 95 -38.28 -6.02 1.68
CA VAL A 95 -38.50 -7.41 2.13
C VAL A 95 -39.95 -7.84 1.90
N HIS A 96 -40.92 -6.97 2.18
CA HIS A 96 -42.34 -7.24 1.93
C HIS A 96 -42.63 -7.44 0.43
N GLN A 97 -42.09 -6.58 -0.44
CA GLN A 97 -42.20 -6.75 -1.90
C GLN A 97 -41.56 -8.06 -2.38
N LEU A 98 -40.39 -8.44 -1.83
CA LEU A 98 -39.73 -9.70 -2.14
C LEU A 98 -40.57 -10.91 -1.72
N HIS A 99 -41.15 -10.89 -0.52
CA HIS A 99 -42.08 -11.94 -0.07
C HIS A 99 -43.31 -12.03 -0.98
N ASN A 100 -43.87 -10.91 -1.43
CA ASN A 100 -45.00 -10.90 -2.38
C ASN A 100 -44.62 -11.50 -3.75
N LEU A 101 -43.42 -11.22 -4.27
CA LEU A 101 -42.90 -11.85 -5.49
C LEU A 101 -42.72 -13.37 -5.33
N LEU A 102 -42.15 -13.82 -4.22
CA LEU A 102 -41.97 -15.25 -3.93
C LEU A 102 -43.32 -15.96 -3.77
N ASN A 103 -44.27 -15.35 -3.05
CA ASN A 103 -45.64 -15.85 -2.90
C ASN A 103 -46.38 -15.92 -4.25
N TYR A 104 -46.17 -14.95 -5.14
CA TYR A 104 -46.74 -14.97 -6.49
C TYR A 104 -46.22 -16.14 -7.32
N VAL A 105 -44.90 -16.38 -7.31
CA VAL A 105 -44.29 -17.53 -8.01
C VAL A 105 -44.76 -18.85 -7.43
N ALA A 106 -44.82 -18.98 -6.09
CA ALA A 106 -45.31 -20.19 -5.43
C ALA A 106 -46.75 -20.51 -5.82
N ARG A 107 -47.64 -19.51 -5.85
CA ARG A 107 -49.07 -19.66 -6.18
C ARG A 107 -49.36 -19.88 -7.67
N LYS A 108 -48.38 -19.78 -8.57
CA LYS A 108 -48.60 -19.84 -10.03
C LYS A 108 -47.84 -21.02 -10.66
N PRO A 109 -48.46 -22.21 -10.81
CA PRO A 109 -47.79 -23.42 -11.29
C PRO A 109 -47.07 -23.28 -12.64
N SER A 110 -47.56 -22.41 -13.53
CA SER A 110 -46.91 -22.11 -14.82
C SER A 110 -45.51 -21.49 -14.68
N LEU A 111 -45.13 -21.01 -13.49
CA LEU A 111 -43.80 -20.46 -13.20
C LEU A 111 -42.85 -21.47 -12.55
N HIS A 112 -43.33 -22.63 -12.09
CA HIS A 112 -42.49 -23.65 -11.44
C HIS A 112 -41.45 -24.29 -12.37
N HIS A 113 -41.69 -24.23 -13.69
CA HIS A 113 -40.78 -24.68 -14.74
C HIS A 113 -40.29 -23.54 -15.64
N ALA A 114 -40.55 -22.28 -15.28
CA ALA A 114 -40.13 -21.13 -16.06
C ALA A 114 -38.64 -20.80 -15.85
N SER A 115 -38.03 -20.13 -16.84
CA SER A 115 -36.67 -19.65 -16.72
C SER A 115 -36.52 -18.62 -15.59
N ALA A 116 -35.40 -18.71 -14.86
CA ALA A 116 -35.01 -17.74 -13.84
C ALA A 116 -34.76 -16.31 -14.40
N SER A 117 -34.88 -16.08 -15.71
CA SER A 117 -34.95 -14.74 -16.30
C SER A 117 -36.09 -13.90 -15.70
N PHE A 118 -37.28 -14.47 -15.48
CA PHE A 118 -38.43 -13.73 -14.92
C PHE A 118 -38.13 -13.17 -13.52
N LEU A 119 -37.56 -13.99 -12.63
CA LEU A 119 -37.18 -13.54 -11.28
C LEU A 119 -36.05 -12.51 -11.33
N ARG A 120 -35.03 -12.71 -12.18
CA ARG A 120 -33.91 -11.76 -12.31
C ARG A 120 -34.38 -10.40 -12.84
N ASP A 121 -35.29 -10.38 -13.80
CA ASP A 121 -35.84 -9.15 -14.37
C ASP A 121 -36.75 -8.43 -13.36
N SER A 122 -37.63 -9.18 -12.68
CA SER A 122 -38.47 -8.64 -11.59
C SER A 122 -37.64 -8.01 -10.47
N LEU A 123 -36.58 -8.69 -10.01
CA LEU A 123 -35.66 -8.16 -8.99
C LEU A 123 -34.92 -6.92 -9.49
N ARG A 124 -34.52 -6.88 -10.77
CA ARG A 124 -33.85 -5.73 -11.38
C ARG A 124 -34.78 -4.52 -11.45
N THR A 125 -36.04 -4.72 -11.86
CA THR A 125 -37.06 -3.67 -11.86
C THR A 125 -37.32 -3.14 -10.46
N LEU A 126 -37.43 -4.02 -9.47
CA LEU A 126 -37.65 -3.69 -8.06
C LEU A 126 -36.49 -2.83 -7.51
N LEU A 127 -35.23 -3.21 -7.78
CA LEU A 127 -34.06 -2.42 -7.40
C LEU A 127 -34.03 -1.03 -8.07
N LEU A 128 -34.32 -0.94 -9.38
CA LEU A 128 -34.38 0.33 -10.11
C LEU A 128 -35.52 1.24 -9.61
N GLN A 129 -36.64 0.67 -9.18
CA GLN A 129 -37.75 1.42 -8.59
C GLN A 129 -37.39 2.00 -7.23
N ASN A 130 -36.70 1.24 -6.37
CA ASN A 130 -36.22 1.75 -5.08
C ASN A 130 -35.10 2.78 -5.25
N GLU A 131 -34.13 2.55 -6.13
CA GLU A 131 -33.10 3.54 -6.47
C GLU A 131 -33.73 4.88 -6.92
N LYS A 132 -34.76 4.83 -7.77
CA LYS A 132 -35.51 6.02 -8.17
C LYS A 132 -36.24 6.67 -6.99
N ALA A 133 -36.92 5.90 -6.15
CA ALA A 133 -37.62 6.42 -4.97
C ALA A 133 -36.66 7.09 -3.97
N ALA A 134 -35.48 6.52 -3.77
CA ALA A 134 -34.41 7.08 -2.96
C ALA A 134 -33.95 8.44 -3.50
N VAL A 135 -33.68 8.52 -4.82
CA VAL A 135 -33.28 9.76 -5.50
C VAL A 135 -34.39 10.81 -5.44
N ASP A 136 -35.64 10.46 -5.72
CA ASP A 136 -36.77 11.38 -5.66
C ASP A 136 -36.95 11.94 -4.24
N SER A 137 -36.84 11.09 -3.21
CA SER A 137 -36.85 11.48 -1.79
C SER A 137 -35.70 12.45 -1.45
N LEU A 138 -34.46 12.11 -1.83
CA LEU A 138 -33.28 12.95 -1.63
C LEU A 138 -33.42 14.32 -2.31
N THR A 139 -33.96 14.39 -3.53
CA THR A 139 -34.19 15.68 -4.21
C THR A 139 -35.34 16.48 -3.59
N ALA A 140 -36.34 15.83 -2.99
CA ALA A 140 -37.41 16.52 -2.26
C ALA A 140 -36.89 17.14 -0.96
N VAL A 141 -36.14 16.36 -0.15
CA VAL A 141 -35.46 16.87 1.06
C VAL A 141 -34.49 18.00 0.71
N SER A 142 -33.71 17.86 -0.36
CA SER A 142 -32.78 18.91 -0.82
C SER A 142 -33.50 20.20 -1.25
N ARG A 143 -34.69 20.09 -1.87
CA ARG A 143 -35.53 21.24 -2.23
C ARG A 143 -36.13 21.92 -1.01
N ALA A 144 -36.66 21.14 -0.06
CA ALA A 144 -37.19 21.66 1.20
C ALA A 144 -36.11 22.39 2.03
N HIS A 145 -34.91 21.81 2.13
CA HIS A 145 -33.77 22.45 2.80
C HIS A 145 -33.37 23.77 2.13
N LYS A 146 -33.28 23.81 0.79
CA LYS A 146 -33.00 25.06 0.05
C LYS A 146 -34.06 26.14 0.31
N ALA A 147 -35.33 25.77 0.37
CA ALA A 147 -36.42 26.70 0.69
C ALA A 147 -36.34 27.22 2.15
N GLY A 148 -36.05 26.35 3.12
CA GLY A 148 -35.86 26.74 4.53
C GLY A 148 -34.67 27.69 4.74
N VAL A 149 -33.54 27.42 4.08
CA VAL A 149 -32.37 28.31 4.08
C VAL A 149 -32.71 29.68 3.47
N ALA A 150 -33.44 29.72 2.35
CA ALA A 150 -33.86 30.98 1.72
C ALA A 150 -34.86 31.77 2.58
N ALA A 151 -35.67 31.09 3.39
CA ALA A 151 -36.62 31.71 4.32
C ALA A 151 -35.98 32.23 5.63
N GLY A 152 -34.66 32.09 5.81
CA GLY A 152 -33.97 32.46 7.05
C GLY A 152 -34.25 31.53 8.25
N VAL A 153 -35.15 30.56 8.10
CA VAL A 153 -35.45 29.50 9.10
C VAL A 153 -34.40 28.39 8.98
N CYS A 154 -33.13 28.78 9.14
CA CYS A 154 -32.02 27.86 9.25
C CYS A 154 -31.73 27.59 10.73
N GLU A 155 -32.65 26.89 11.40
CA GLU A 155 -32.17 25.97 12.42
C GLU A 155 -31.12 25.09 11.75
N ARG A 156 -29.90 25.06 12.29
CA ARG A 156 -28.88 24.09 11.89
C ARG A 156 -29.32 22.71 12.38
N GLN A 157 -30.34 22.15 11.75
CA GLN A 157 -30.69 20.75 11.88
C GLN A 157 -29.43 19.97 11.53
N GLN A 158 -28.86 19.33 12.54
CA GLN A 158 -27.73 18.45 12.36
C GLN A 158 -28.28 17.21 11.66
N LEU A 159 -28.39 17.25 10.33
CA LEU A 159 -28.84 16.10 9.52
C LEU A 159 -27.94 14.88 9.77
N PHE A 160 -26.66 15.11 10.10
CA PHE A 160 -25.70 14.10 10.56
C PHE A 160 -25.72 13.82 12.08
N GLY A 161 -26.47 14.59 12.86
CA GLY A 161 -26.78 14.27 14.26
C GLY A 161 -27.76 13.09 14.38
N LEU A 162 -28.57 12.85 13.34
CA LEU A 162 -29.47 11.70 13.23
C LEU A 162 -28.75 10.39 12.86
N LEU A 163 -27.52 10.46 12.34
CA LEU A 163 -26.74 9.27 12.00
C LEU A 163 -26.09 8.67 13.25
N PRO A 164 -26.30 7.36 13.52
CA PRO A 164 -25.55 6.64 14.55
C PRO A 164 -24.04 6.82 14.39
N ASP A 165 -23.36 6.89 15.52
CA ASP A 165 -21.91 7.10 15.58
C ASP A 165 -21.16 5.99 14.85
N GLU A 166 -21.67 4.76 14.90
CA GLU A 166 -21.10 3.55 14.31
C GLU A 166 -21.15 3.63 12.77
N ILE A 167 -22.27 4.08 12.22
CA ILE A 167 -22.43 4.29 10.77
C ILE A 167 -21.52 5.44 10.33
N THR A 168 -21.44 6.52 11.11
CA THR A 168 -20.55 7.66 10.79
C THR A 168 -19.07 7.24 10.80
N LYS A 169 -18.62 6.50 11.83
CA LYS A 169 -17.27 5.92 11.92
C LYS A 169 -16.98 4.97 10.75
N HIS A 170 -17.99 4.21 10.29
CA HIS A 170 -17.86 3.31 9.14
C HIS A 170 -17.71 4.08 7.82
N ILE A 171 -18.55 5.09 7.56
CA ILE A 171 -18.41 5.97 6.39
C ILE A 171 -17.01 6.59 6.34
N PHE A 172 -16.53 7.10 7.48
CA PHE A 172 -15.20 7.71 7.59
C PHE A 172 -14.06 6.72 7.34
N SER A 173 -14.27 5.41 7.55
CA SER A 173 -13.27 4.38 7.25
C SER A 173 -13.01 4.16 5.75
N PHE A 174 -13.90 4.64 4.88
CA PHE A 174 -13.71 4.62 3.42
C PHE A 174 -13.04 5.89 2.87
N LEU A 175 -12.97 6.96 3.66
CA LEU A 175 -12.36 8.23 3.24
C LEU A 175 -10.84 8.14 3.22
N ASP A 176 -10.21 8.91 2.33
CA ASP A 176 -8.77 9.11 2.30
C ASP A 176 -8.34 10.30 3.18
N GLY A 177 -7.03 10.51 3.34
CA GLY A 177 -6.50 11.57 4.19
C GLY A 177 -7.00 13.00 3.84
N PRO A 178 -7.04 13.41 2.56
CA PRO A 178 -7.61 14.70 2.17
C PRO A 178 -9.08 14.86 2.56
N ASN A 179 -9.94 13.86 2.30
CA ASN A 179 -11.35 13.96 2.67
C ASN A 179 -11.54 13.93 4.19
N LEU A 180 -10.76 13.13 4.94
CA LEU A 180 -10.75 13.19 6.41
C LEU A 180 -10.30 14.56 6.93
N ALA A 181 -9.33 15.22 6.29
CA ALA A 181 -8.91 16.56 6.68
C ALA A 181 -10.07 17.56 6.55
N ILE A 182 -10.78 17.56 5.41
CA ILE A 182 -11.97 18.39 5.18
C ILE A 182 -13.06 18.08 6.21
N CYS A 183 -13.33 16.80 6.51
CA CYS A 183 -14.32 16.41 7.52
C CYS A 183 -14.04 17.01 8.92
N ARG A 184 -12.78 17.27 9.28
CA ARG A 184 -12.44 17.87 10.59
C ARG A 184 -12.85 19.33 10.74
N GLU A 185 -13.11 20.02 9.63
CA GLU A 185 -13.52 21.43 9.61
C GLU A 185 -15.04 21.61 9.75
N VAL A 186 -15.83 20.54 9.57
CA VAL A 186 -17.30 20.59 9.53
C VAL A 186 -17.91 20.84 10.92
N CYS A 187 -17.57 20.03 11.91
CA CYS A 187 -18.03 20.21 13.30
C CYS A 187 -17.16 19.42 14.30
N SER A 188 -17.33 19.66 15.61
CA SER A 188 -16.59 18.98 16.68
C SER A 188 -16.76 17.45 16.65
N LYS A 189 -17.98 16.95 16.42
CA LYS A 189 -18.28 15.50 16.32
C LYS A 189 -17.51 14.86 15.14
N TRP A 190 -17.53 15.51 13.98
CA TRP A 190 -16.79 15.04 12.81
C TRP A 190 -15.27 15.15 13.00
N ASN A 191 -14.77 16.19 13.66
CA ASN A 191 -13.35 16.33 13.98
C ASN A 191 -12.87 15.21 14.91
N ALA A 192 -13.69 14.79 15.90
CA ALA A 192 -13.39 13.64 16.74
C ALA A 192 -13.29 12.34 15.93
N PHE A 193 -14.23 12.08 15.01
CA PHE A 193 -14.19 10.87 14.17
C PHE A 193 -13.05 10.90 13.15
N ALA A 194 -12.88 11.98 12.39
CA ALA A 194 -11.80 12.10 11.40
C ALA A 194 -10.41 12.36 12.01
N SER A 195 -10.31 12.53 13.33
CA SER A 195 -9.05 12.48 14.08
C SER A 195 -8.79 11.09 14.71
N CYS A 196 -9.59 10.07 14.37
CA CYS A 196 -9.40 8.71 14.92
C CYS A 196 -8.06 8.11 14.49
N GLU A 197 -7.16 7.92 15.45
CA GLU A 197 -5.80 7.43 15.20
C GLU A 197 -5.75 6.05 14.53
N LYS A 198 -6.77 5.20 14.76
CA LYS A 198 -6.91 3.91 14.07
C LYS A 198 -7.12 4.08 12.56
N GLN A 199 -7.91 5.06 12.13
CA GLN A 199 -8.14 5.34 10.70
C GLN A 199 -6.86 5.85 10.04
N TRP A 200 -6.18 6.82 10.67
CA TRP A 200 -4.89 7.32 10.16
C TRP A 200 -3.81 6.24 10.11
N LYS A 201 -3.73 5.35 11.12
CA LYS A 201 -2.87 4.17 11.08
C LYS A 201 -3.17 3.32 9.84
N THR A 202 -4.43 2.92 9.63
CA THR A 202 -4.83 2.09 8.48
C THR A 202 -4.51 2.77 7.14
N LEU A 203 -4.69 4.09 7.03
CA LEU A 203 -4.35 4.84 5.83
C LEU A 203 -2.83 4.88 5.56
N VAL A 204 -2.02 5.07 6.59
CA VAL A 204 -0.55 5.04 6.47
C VAL A 204 -0.06 3.62 6.16
N THR A 205 -0.49 2.60 6.91
CA THR A 205 -0.01 1.23 6.69
C THR A 205 -0.44 0.65 5.35
N ARG A 206 -1.60 1.08 4.80
CA ARG A 206 -1.97 0.79 3.40
C ARG A 206 -1.02 1.41 2.37
N LYS A 207 -0.32 2.50 2.70
CA LYS A 207 0.69 3.12 1.85
C LYS A 207 2.09 2.54 2.09
N TRP A 208 2.47 2.27 3.33
CA TRP A 208 3.77 1.72 3.73
C TRP A 208 3.60 0.93 5.03
N ARG A 209 3.66 -0.41 4.96
CA ARG A 209 3.25 -1.28 6.08
C ARG A 209 4.30 -1.34 7.18
N SER A 210 5.58 -1.38 6.82
CA SER A 210 6.66 -1.52 7.80
C SER A 210 6.66 -0.44 8.88
N LEU A 211 6.05 0.73 8.68
CA LEU A 211 5.90 1.74 9.74
C LEU A 211 5.13 1.23 10.98
N GLU A 212 4.38 0.13 10.88
CA GLU A 212 3.73 -0.53 12.02
C GLU A 212 4.71 -1.30 12.91
N THR A 213 5.80 -1.83 12.35
CA THR A 213 6.74 -2.74 13.04
C THR A 213 8.16 -2.17 13.15
N ASP A 214 8.56 -1.29 12.24
CA ASP A 214 9.87 -0.66 12.13
C ASP A 214 9.80 0.80 12.59
N VAL A 215 10.18 1.02 13.85
CA VAL A 215 10.23 2.35 14.48
C VAL A 215 11.29 3.24 13.82
N ASP A 216 12.38 2.68 13.30
CA ASP A 216 13.45 3.44 12.66
C ASP A 216 13.07 3.93 11.26
N ALA A 217 12.15 3.25 10.57
CA ALA A 217 11.61 3.72 9.30
C ALA A 217 10.88 5.08 9.43
N TRP A 218 10.34 5.43 10.60
CA TRP A 218 9.75 6.76 10.84
C TRP A 218 10.79 7.87 10.68
N LYS A 219 12.01 7.66 11.20
CA LYS A 219 13.13 8.62 11.12
C LYS A 219 13.62 8.86 9.69
N LEU A 220 13.34 7.93 8.78
CA LEU A 220 13.67 8.06 7.35
C LEU A 220 12.74 9.04 6.63
N ILE A 221 11.46 9.06 7.02
CA ILE A 221 10.43 9.95 6.47
C ILE A 221 10.49 11.33 7.15
N ASP A 222 10.49 11.34 8.48
CA ASP A 222 10.49 12.57 9.27
C ASP A 222 11.04 12.33 10.68
N SER A 223 12.27 12.77 10.94
CA SER A 223 12.88 12.70 12.27
C SER A 223 12.28 13.66 13.30
N SER A 224 11.35 14.55 12.92
CA SER A 224 10.67 15.45 13.86
C SER A 224 9.39 14.88 14.47
N VAL A 225 8.85 13.78 13.92
CA VAL A 225 7.67 13.10 14.47
C VAL A 225 8.11 12.13 15.57
N ASP A 226 7.76 12.43 16.81
CA ASP A 226 7.89 11.47 17.90
C ASP A 226 6.94 10.28 17.66
N VAL A 227 7.52 9.08 17.64
CA VAL A 227 6.80 7.82 17.43
C VAL A 227 5.89 7.48 18.63
N ASN A 228 5.99 8.17 19.76
CA ASN A 228 5.07 8.03 20.90
C ASN A 228 4.00 9.14 20.97
N ALA A 229 4.05 10.14 20.09
CA ALA A 229 3.12 11.26 20.13
C ALA A 229 1.68 10.85 19.79
N PRO A 230 0.67 11.47 20.44
CA PRO A 230 -0.71 11.33 20.02
C PRO A 230 -0.89 11.97 18.63
N ASN A 231 -1.61 11.30 17.72
CA ASN A 231 -1.80 11.69 16.32
C ASN A 231 -0.56 11.52 15.41
N ARG A 232 0.45 10.74 15.82
CA ARG A 232 1.65 10.44 15.02
C ARG A 232 1.32 9.97 13.59
N TRP A 233 0.29 9.13 13.44
CA TRP A 233 -0.09 8.61 12.12
C TRP A 233 -0.67 9.70 11.21
N ARG A 234 -1.42 10.65 11.78
CA ARG A 234 -1.90 11.83 11.05
C ARG A 234 -0.77 12.77 10.65
N MET A 235 0.24 12.94 11.51
CA MET A 235 1.40 13.80 11.22
C MET A 235 2.28 13.23 10.11
N ILE A 236 2.52 11.91 10.10
CA ILE A 236 3.38 11.27 9.09
C ILE A 236 2.67 11.05 7.75
N TYR A 237 1.33 10.92 7.73
CA TYR A 237 0.56 10.54 6.53
C TYR A 237 0.83 11.41 5.29
N PRO A 238 0.89 12.75 5.34
CA PRO A 238 1.15 13.56 4.15
C PRO A 238 2.52 13.26 3.53
N LYS A 239 3.54 13.09 4.37
CA LYS A 239 4.91 12.77 3.94
C LYS A 239 5.01 11.34 3.41
N ALA A 240 4.47 10.37 4.15
CA ALA A 240 4.44 8.96 3.73
C ALA A 240 3.62 8.73 2.44
N SER A 241 2.59 9.54 2.18
CA SER A 241 1.77 9.44 0.97
C SER A 241 2.37 10.12 -0.26
N ALA A 242 3.27 11.08 -0.06
CA ALA A 242 3.97 11.79 -1.13
C ALA A 242 5.26 11.08 -1.60
N ILE A 243 5.75 10.10 -0.83
CA ILE A 243 6.97 9.37 -1.15
C ILE A 243 6.75 8.47 -2.39
N PRO A 244 7.59 8.61 -3.44
CA PRO A 244 7.57 7.72 -4.60
C PRO A 244 7.80 6.27 -4.19
N LYS A 245 7.03 5.36 -4.79
CA LYS A 245 7.20 3.93 -4.55
C LYS A 245 6.90 3.08 -5.77
N TRP A 246 7.61 1.96 -5.86
CA TRP A 246 7.51 0.99 -6.95
C TRP A 246 7.38 -0.42 -6.39
N ARG A 247 6.92 -1.34 -7.24
CA ARG A 247 6.94 -2.78 -6.95
C ARG A 247 8.01 -3.41 -7.84
N CYS A 248 8.76 -4.37 -7.32
CA CYS A 248 9.74 -5.11 -8.11
C CYS A 248 9.90 -6.53 -7.58
N ARG A 249 10.22 -7.45 -8.48
CA ARG A 249 10.57 -8.84 -8.18
C ARG A 249 12.06 -8.94 -7.88
N LEU A 250 12.43 -9.44 -6.71
CA LEU A 250 13.81 -9.76 -6.39
C LEU A 250 14.16 -11.17 -6.89
N GLN A 251 15.26 -11.26 -7.64
CA GLN A 251 15.87 -12.52 -8.03
C GLN A 251 17.34 -12.57 -7.63
N LYS A 252 17.88 -13.77 -7.44
CA LYS A 252 19.30 -14.04 -7.25
C LYS A 252 19.74 -15.06 -8.27
N THR A 253 20.62 -14.64 -9.18
CA THR A 253 21.10 -15.49 -10.29
C THR A 253 19.92 -16.12 -11.07
N GLY A 254 18.93 -15.31 -11.43
CA GLY A 254 17.71 -15.72 -12.14
C GLY A 254 16.64 -16.44 -11.31
N ARG A 255 16.95 -16.91 -10.09
CA ARG A 255 15.96 -17.59 -9.23
C ARG A 255 15.12 -16.55 -8.46
N PHE A 256 13.79 -16.68 -8.54
CA PHE A 256 12.84 -15.92 -7.70
C PHE A 256 13.08 -16.12 -6.20
N MET A 257 12.88 -15.05 -5.44
CA MET A 257 12.96 -15.06 -3.98
C MET A 257 11.71 -14.44 -3.33
N CYS A 258 11.39 -13.21 -3.71
CA CYS A 258 10.27 -12.44 -3.16
C CYS A 258 9.93 -11.26 -4.09
N ASN A 259 8.73 -10.73 -3.95
CA ASN A 259 8.33 -9.42 -4.47
C ASN A 259 8.49 -8.37 -3.36
N LEU A 260 8.87 -7.16 -3.75
CA LEU A 260 9.18 -6.04 -2.86
C LEU A 260 8.36 -4.81 -3.22
N VAL A 261 8.14 -3.96 -2.24
CA VAL A 261 7.80 -2.55 -2.43
C VAL A 261 9.02 -1.71 -2.04
N ALA A 262 9.45 -0.83 -2.94
CA ALA A 262 10.55 0.09 -2.72
C ALA A 262 10.00 1.51 -2.51
N HIS A 263 10.45 2.21 -1.48
CA HIS A 263 10.07 3.59 -1.17
C HIS A 263 11.29 4.50 -1.27
N GLN A 264 11.24 5.58 -2.05
CA GLN A 264 12.36 6.53 -2.14
C GLN A 264 12.39 7.46 -0.94
N ILE A 265 13.44 7.31 -0.10
CA ILE A 265 13.58 8.08 1.13
C ILE A 265 14.45 9.34 0.95
N ARG A 266 15.50 9.28 0.11
CA ARG A 266 16.46 10.39 -0.13
C ARG A 266 17.10 10.31 -1.51
N GLY A 267 17.91 11.32 -1.86
CA GLY A 267 18.72 11.40 -3.08
C GLY A 267 17.95 11.89 -4.31
N ALA A 268 18.61 11.93 -5.47
CA ALA A 268 17.99 12.35 -6.73
C ALA A 268 16.78 11.47 -7.08
N PRO A 269 15.70 12.00 -7.68
CA PRO A 269 14.58 11.18 -8.17
C PRO A 269 15.08 10.06 -9.08
N ILE A 270 14.64 8.83 -8.84
CA ILE A 270 14.79 7.78 -9.84
C ILE A 270 13.92 8.22 -11.02
N GLY A 271 14.55 8.44 -12.18
CA GLY A 271 13.96 9.14 -13.33
C GLY A 271 12.72 8.46 -13.91
N ASP A 272 12.12 9.04 -14.95
CA ASP A 272 10.76 8.72 -15.42
C ASP A 272 10.45 7.23 -15.68
N ALA A 273 11.46 6.41 -16.00
CA ALA A 273 11.34 4.95 -16.14
C ALA A 273 11.08 4.21 -14.80
N GLY A 274 11.38 4.82 -13.66
CA GLY A 274 11.18 4.27 -12.33
C GLY A 274 12.15 3.14 -11.97
N LEU A 275 11.66 2.19 -11.16
CA LEU A 275 12.39 0.99 -10.76
C LEU A 275 12.03 -0.18 -11.70
N PRO A 276 12.99 -0.99 -12.18
CA PRO A 276 12.70 -2.17 -12.99
C PRO A 276 11.79 -3.19 -12.29
N ASP A 277 10.87 -3.79 -13.06
CA ASP A 277 9.95 -4.84 -12.58
C ASP A 277 10.68 -6.06 -12.01
N VAL A 278 11.91 -6.35 -12.46
CA VAL A 278 12.73 -7.46 -12.00
C VAL A 278 14.15 -6.98 -11.72
N LEU A 279 14.62 -7.18 -10.49
CA LEU A 279 15.98 -6.87 -10.07
C LEU A 279 16.76 -8.17 -9.84
N VAL A 280 17.69 -8.47 -10.75
CA VAL A 280 18.51 -9.69 -10.72
C VAL A 280 19.84 -9.43 -10.01
N VAL A 281 19.97 -9.95 -8.79
CA VAL A 281 21.21 -9.87 -8.01
C VAL A 281 22.19 -10.91 -8.55
N GLU A 282 23.08 -10.45 -9.43
CA GLU A 282 24.15 -11.26 -10.04
C GLU A 282 25.43 -11.24 -9.21
N ARG A 283 25.76 -10.09 -8.63
CA ARG A 283 27.06 -9.82 -8.00
C ARG A 283 26.89 -9.45 -6.52
N ARG A 284 27.99 -9.51 -5.77
CA ARG A 284 28.03 -9.18 -4.34
C ARG A 284 29.31 -8.45 -3.96
N PHE A 285 29.16 -7.33 -3.27
CA PHE A 285 30.21 -6.35 -2.97
C PHE A 285 30.49 -6.30 -1.45
N ASN A 286 31.75 -6.14 -1.02
CA ASN A 286 32.11 -6.11 0.41
C ASN A 286 31.57 -4.83 1.08
N LEU A 287 30.87 -4.97 2.22
CA LEU A 287 30.29 -3.85 2.96
C LEU A 287 31.33 -2.79 3.36
N GLN A 288 32.58 -3.21 3.61
CA GLN A 288 33.69 -2.30 3.98
C GLN A 288 34.01 -1.24 2.92
N HIS A 289 33.64 -1.47 1.66
CA HIS A 289 33.90 -0.53 0.57
C HIS A 289 32.67 0.32 0.18
N LEU A 290 31.53 0.17 0.88
CA LEU A 290 30.28 0.88 0.53
C LEU A 290 30.45 2.40 0.52
N GLN A 291 31.14 2.96 1.52
CA GLN A 291 31.36 4.41 1.63
C GLN A 291 32.13 4.99 0.43
N ALA A 292 33.02 4.22 -0.19
CA ALA A 292 33.78 4.64 -1.38
C ALA A 292 33.06 4.36 -2.71
N PHE A 293 31.97 3.59 -2.68
CA PHE A 293 31.26 3.09 -3.88
C PHE A 293 29.86 3.69 -4.05
N VAL A 294 29.23 4.11 -2.96
CA VAL A 294 27.98 4.88 -2.97
C VAL A 294 28.32 6.36 -3.21
N MET A 295 27.75 6.93 -4.27
CA MET A 295 27.91 8.33 -4.63
C MET A 295 26.98 9.20 -3.77
N SER A 296 27.35 10.47 -3.56
CA SER A 296 26.66 11.40 -2.64
C SER A 296 25.23 11.75 -3.05
N GLU A 297 24.97 11.74 -4.35
CA GLU A 297 23.74 12.13 -5.04
C GLU A 297 22.80 10.95 -5.30
N ALA A 298 23.26 9.73 -4.99
CA ALA A 298 22.53 8.49 -5.22
C ALA A 298 21.18 8.46 -4.50
N SER A 299 20.17 7.90 -5.17
CA SER A 299 18.85 7.68 -4.60
C SER A 299 18.93 6.59 -3.54
N VAL A 300 18.37 6.84 -2.36
CA VAL A 300 18.28 5.84 -1.29
C VAL A 300 16.85 5.33 -1.22
N LEU A 301 16.71 4.00 -1.22
CA LEU A 301 15.45 3.28 -1.14
C LEU A 301 15.33 2.55 0.21
N TYR A 302 14.11 2.42 0.70
CA TYR A 302 13.72 1.46 1.73
C TYR A 302 12.90 0.36 1.08
N PHE A 303 13.25 -0.92 1.30
CA PHE A 303 12.45 -2.04 0.81
C PHE A 303 11.59 -2.65 1.93
N GLU A 304 10.37 -3.07 1.59
CA GLU A 304 9.53 -3.96 2.38
C GLU A 304 9.03 -5.13 1.50
N PRO A 305 8.73 -6.32 2.05
CA PRO A 305 8.11 -7.39 1.28
C PRO A 305 6.72 -6.99 0.76
N GLU A 306 6.34 -7.44 -0.44
CA GLU A 306 5.02 -7.12 -1.02
C GLU A 306 3.86 -7.83 -0.29
N SER A 307 4.10 -8.99 0.32
CA SER A 307 3.10 -9.70 1.12
C SER A 307 3.75 -10.47 2.28
N GLU A 308 2.91 -11.05 3.15
CA GLU A 308 3.38 -11.99 4.18
C GLU A 308 3.98 -13.28 3.58
N GLN A 309 3.62 -13.63 2.34
CA GLN A 309 4.21 -14.78 1.63
C GLN A 309 5.65 -14.45 1.15
N ASP A 310 5.91 -13.19 0.81
CA ASP A 310 7.23 -12.70 0.39
C ASP A 310 8.20 -12.52 1.57
N ARG A 311 7.70 -12.47 2.81
CA ARG A 311 8.48 -12.17 4.02
C ARG A 311 9.66 -13.14 4.22
N GLY A 312 9.43 -14.45 4.06
CA GLY A 312 10.49 -15.46 4.24
C GLY A 312 11.66 -15.26 3.28
N GLY A 313 11.38 -15.14 1.97
CA GLY A 313 12.41 -14.91 0.96
C GLY A 313 13.13 -13.57 1.09
N TYR A 314 12.46 -12.56 1.65
CA TYR A 314 13.05 -11.26 2.00
C TYR A 314 14.00 -11.35 3.20
N GLU A 315 13.58 -12.01 4.29
CA GLU A 315 14.39 -12.19 5.50
C GLU A 315 15.61 -13.10 5.23
N ASP A 316 15.42 -14.21 4.50
CA ASP A 316 16.49 -15.09 4.03
C ASP A 316 17.55 -14.35 3.19
N PHE A 317 17.13 -13.35 2.40
CA PHE A 317 18.07 -12.55 1.61
C PHE A 317 18.94 -11.65 2.48
N ILE A 318 18.31 -10.93 3.42
CA ILE A 318 19.00 -10.06 4.36
C ILE A 318 20.00 -10.89 5.17
N GLU A 319 19.57 -12.04 5.69
CA GLU A 319 20.43 -12.93 6.46
C GLU A 319 21.59 -13.50 5.62
N TYR A 320 21.34 -13.87 4.36
CA TYR A 320 22.37 -14.31 3.42
C TYR A 320 23.42 -13.22 3.13
N LEU A 321 23.02 -11.96 3.02
CA LEU A 321 23.93 -10.83 2.83
C LEU A 321 24.75 -10.54 4.10
N ILE A 322 24.12 -10.53 5.27
CA ILE A 322 24.77 -10.36 6.59
C ILE A 322 25.82 -11.46 6.82
N LYS A 323 25.42 -12.74 6.70
CA LYS A 323 26.31 -13.92 6.89
C LYS A 323 27.53 -13.91 5.96
N ARG A 324 27.48 -13.16 4.86
CA ARG A 324 28.55 -13.06 3.86
C ARG A 324 29.27 -11.71 3.87
N THR A 325 28.96 -10.83 4.82
CA THR A 325 29.48 -9.45 4.96
C THR A 325 29.49 -8.67 3.66
N ARG A 326 28.42 -8.80 2.86
CA ARG A 326 28.32 -8.22 1.52
C ARG A 326 26.97 -7.54 1.26
N ALA A 327 26.98 -6.52 0.42
CA ALA A 327 25.81 -6.00 -0.27
C ALA A 327 25.53 -6.84 -1.55
N GLY A 328 24.26 -6.92 -1.96
CA GLY A 328 23.87 -7.41 -3.28
C GLY A 328 24.05 -6.33 -4.34
N LEU A 329 24.34 -6.73 -5.58
CA LEU A 329 24.44 -5.83 -6.73
C LEU A 329 23.64 -6.41 -7.91
N ALA A 330 22.66 -5.63 -8.37
CA ALA A 330 21.99 -5.81 -9.65
C ALA A 330 22.37 -4.66 -10.59
N LEU A 331 22.33 -4.92 -11.89
CA LEU A 331 22.64 -3.96 -12.95
C LEU A 331 21.45 -3.89 -13.91
N ASP A 332 21.19 -2.71 -14.45
CA ASP A 332 20.10 -2.42 -15.37
C ASP A 332 20.58 -1.33 -16.33
N ASP A 333 21.07 -1.72 -17.51
CA ASP A 333 21.70 -0.88 -18.54
C ASP A 333 22.64 0.23 -18.02
N GLN A 334 22.07 1.39 -17.64
CA GLN A 334 22.78 2.58 -17.18
C GLN A 334 22.83 2.75 -15.65
N GLN A 335 22.03 2.00 -14.89
CA GLN A 335 21.92 2.08 -13.43
C GLN A 335 22.49 0.83 -12.73
N ARG A 336 22.91 1.03 -11.48
CA ARG A 336 23.32 -0.05 -10.57
C ARG A 336 22.53 0.04 -9.27
N PHE A 337 21.94 -1.09 -8.89
CA PHE A 337 21.13 -1.26 -7.68
C PHE A 337 21.92 -2.02 -6.63
N ILE A 338 22.22 -1.34 -5.52
CA ILE A 338 23.00 -1.91 -4.41
C ILE A 338 22.04 -2.22 -3.25
N PHE A 339 21.91 -3.50 -2.92
CA PHE A 339 21.08 -3.97 -1.81
C PHE A 339 21.93 -4.07 -0.55
N ILE A 340 21.68 -3.19 0.40
CA ILE A 340 22.47 -3.03 1.63
C ILE A 340 21.67 -3.61 2.81
N PRO A 341 22.14 -4.70 3.44
CA PRO A 341 21.52 -5.21 4.66
C PRO A 341 21.80 -4.26 5.85
N PRO A 342 21.07 -4.41 6.98
CA PRO A 342 21.40 -3.72 8.22
C PRO A 342 22.88 -3.88 8.59
N CYS A 343 23.62 -2.78 8.60
CA CYS A 343 25.06 -2.77 8.84
C CYS A 343 25.53 -1.39 9.31
N GLU A 344 26.82 -1.27 9.65
CA GLU A 344 27.34 -0.02 10.19
C GLU A 344 27.19 1.18 9.23
N TYR A 345 27.26 0.93 7.92
CA TYR A 345 27.03 1.96 6.91
C TYR A 345 25.61 2.56 6.98
N THR A 346 24.56 1.76 7.21
CA THR A 346 23.19 2.27 7.29
C THR A 346 22.98 3.09 8.56
N ARG A 347 23.63 2.71 9.67
CA ARG A 347 23.59 3.45 10.93
C ARG A 347 24.30 4.79 10.84
N THR A 348 25.54 4.82 10.34
CA THR A 348 26.36 6.03 10.35
C THR A 348 25.97 7.03 9.26
N HIS A 349 25.74 6.57 8.02
CA HIS A 349 25.48 7.45 6.88
C HIS A 349 23.98 7.72 6.65
N VAL A 350 23.12 6.70 6.77
CA VAL A 350 21.67 6.87 6.52
C VAL A 350 20.91 7.26 7.79
N LYS A 351 21.47 6.98 8.98
CA LYS A 351 20.84 7.10 10.30
C LYS A 351 19.66 6.13 10.48
N TYR A 352 19.85 4.89 10.02
CA TYR A 352 18.88 3.81 10.10
C TYR A 352 19.45 2.60 10.86
N GLU A 353 18.81 2.28 11.99
CA GLU A 353 19.20 1.21 12.92
C GLU A 353 18.31 -0.04 12.83
N GLY A 354 17.22 0.05 12.04
CA GLY A 354 16.25 -1.03 11.88
C GLY A 354 16.76 -2.23 11.08
N ARG A 355 15.87 -3.20 10.84
CA ARG A 355 16.21 -4.53 10.31
C ARG A 355 15.92 -4.74 8.82
N SER A 356 15.36 -3.74 8.13
CA SER A 356 15.02 -3.85 6.71
C SER A 356 16.22 -3.66 5.78
N LEU A 357 16.03 -4.11 4.55
CA LEU A 357 16.95 -3.92 3.45
C LEU A 357 16.84 -2.48 2.92
N LEU A 358 17.98 -1.79 2.79
CA LEU A 358 18.04 -0.53 2.07
C LEU A 358 18.57 -0.74 0.65
N GLY A 359 18.19 0.15 -0.26
CA GLY A 359 18.71 0.23 -1.61
C GLY A 359 19.50 1.51 -1.83
N VAL A 360 20.50 1.44 -2.70
CA VAL A 360 21.11 2.61 -3.34
C VAL A 360 20.99 2.44 -4.85
N VAL A 361 20.46 3.46 -5.51
CA VAL A 361 20.33 3.55 -6.97
C VAL A 361 21.19 4.69 -7.47
N GLN A 362 22.04 4.40 -8.44
CA GLN A 362 23.00 5.35 -8.98
C GLN A 362 23.47 4.89 -10.37
N MET A 363 24.07 5.80 -11.14
CA MET A 363 24.57 5.46 -12.48
C MET A 363 25.72 4.44 -12.41
N ALA A 364 25.74 3.52 -13.37
CA ALA A 364 26.67 2.39 -13.42
C ALA A 364 28.11 2.84 -13.74
N TYR A 365 28.26 3.90 -14.53
CA TYR A 365 29.50 4.59 -14.88
C TYR A 365 29.43 6.07 -14.44
N PRO A 366 30.57 6.76 -14.25
CA PRO A 366 30.58 8.22 -14.34
C PRO A 366 30.14 8.65 -15.75
N PRO A 367 29.42 9.78 -15.90
CA PRO A 367 29.10 10.35 -17.20
C PRO A 367 30.34 10.81 -17.98
#